data_AF-A0A7X7TYN8-F1
#
_entry.id   AF-A0A7X7TYN8-F1
#
_cell.length_a   1.000
_cell.length_b   1.000
_cell.length_c   1.000
_cell.angle_alpha   90.00
_cell.angle_beta   90.00
_cell.angle_gamma   90.00
#
_symmetry.space_group_name_H-M   'P 1'
#
loop_
_entity.id
_entity.type
_entity.pdbx_description
1 polymer ?
#
loop_
_entity_poly.entity_id
_entity_poly.type
_entity_poly.pdbx_seq_one_letter_code
_entity_poly.pdbx_strand_id
1 'polypeptide(L)'
;MLTSEQSIVEYKDGRAIPDRLTQAAHRHYRDYAERMLAVYRDGAGRRRRDLHKAIESVLAEEPDCPVRRIQAFCKLLDDAAVYRADPAGKASQLRLEVFSRAARLHPLVQEPDRLFEHQEARAKAELARELGMPWGQIETALYSDVIAFQELESFPGYPDAAAFLSRYNVAQLQAALYRAERVAVTATRDLKTIVRYAKLARLLHEIERVGPSRYRIVFSGPASVLRETRRYGVNFARFLPALLACKGW
;
A
#
# COMPACT_ATOMS: atom_id res chain seq x y z
N MET A 1 2.37 -1.48 -5.02
CA MET A 1 2.39 -0.26 -5.84
C MET A 1 1.22 0.61 -5.41
N LEU A 2 1.38 1.93 -5.45
CA LEU A 2 0.28 2.85 -5.15
C LEU A 2 -0.86 2.69 -6.16
N THR A 3 -2.09 2.90 -5.70
CA THR A 3 -3.29 2.99 -6.53
C THR A 3 -3.61 4.44 -6.85
N SER A 4 -4.57 4.67 -7.75
CA SER A 4 -5.06 6.01 -8.10
C SER A 4 -5.66 6.77 -6.89
N GLU A 5 -6.07 6.07 -5.84
CA GLU A 5 -6.62 6.68 -4.62
C GLU A 5 -5.51 7.30 -3.74
N GLN A 6 -4.32 6.68 -3.72
CA GLN A 6 -3.14 7.20 -3.02
C GLN A 6 -2.28 8.13 -3.88
N SER A 7 -2.57 8.17 -5.20
CA SER A 7 -1.88 9.07 -6.12
C SER A 7 -2.25 10.52 -5.83
N ILE A 8 -1.23 11.38 -5.82
CA ILE A 8 -1.40 12.84 -5.77
C ILE A 8 -0.79 13.42 -7.03
N VAL A 9 -1.61 14.16 -7.79
CA VAL A 9 -1.22 14.82 -9.03
C VAL A 9 -1.84 16.21 -9.04
N GLU A 10 -1.00 17.22 -9.21
CA GLU A 10 -1.43 18.62 -9.36
C GLU A 10 -1.45 18.98 -10.85
N TYR A 11 -2.48 19.72 -11.28
CA TYR A 11 -2.63 20.15 -12.66
C TYR A 11 -2.35 21.65 -12.75
N LYS A 12 -1.28 22.03 -13.46
CA LYS A 12 -0.87 23.43 -13.61
C LYS A 12 -0.38 23.69 -15.03
N ASP A 13 -0.89 24.74 -15.66
CA ASP A 13 -0.49 25.19 -17.00
C ASP A 13 -0.53 24.06 -18.06
N GLY A 14 -1.58 23.23 -18.02
CA GLY A 14 -1.74 22.07 -18.91
C GLY A 14 -0.78 20.91 -18.64
N ARG A 15 -0.06 20.93 -17.50
CA ARG A 15 0.87 19.87 -17.07
C ARG A 15 0.32 19.15 -15.83
N ALA A 16 0.41 17.83 -15.84
CA ALA A 16 0.19 16.99 -14.68
C ALA A 16 1.52 16.79 -13.94
N ILE A 17 1.61 17.26 -12.70
CA ILE A 17 2.80 17.19 -11.86
C ILE A 17 2.49 16.23 -10.70
N PRO A 18 3.03 14.99 -10.72
CA PRO A 18 2.87 14.09 -9.59
C PRO A 18 3.58 14.63 -8.35
N ASP A 19 3.02 14.34 -7.18
CA ASP A 19 3.64 14.73 -5.91
C ASP A 19 5.04 14.13 -5.79
N ARG A 20 5.97 14.94 -5.30
CA ARG A 20 7.37 14.58 -5.16
C ARG A 20 8.00 15.29 -3.97
N LEU A 21 8.71 14.51 -3.17
CA LEU A 21 9.51 15.01 -2.07
C LEU A 21 10.91 15.34 -2.59
N THR A 22 11.25 16.62 -2.54
CA THR A 22 12.52 17.17 -3.01
C THR A 22 13.46 17.46 -1.84
N GLN A 23 14.77 17.34 -2.06
CA GLN A 23 15.76 17.64 -1.02
C GLN A 23 15.73 19.09 -0.54
N ALA A 24 15.34 20.04 -1.40
CA ALA A 24 15.30 21.46 -1.05
C ALA A 24 14.13 21.81 -0.11
N ALA A 25 12.91 21.36 -0.45
CA ALA A 25 11.69 21.74 0.27
C ALA A 25 11.27 20.73 1.35
N HIS A 26 11.69 19.47 1.22
CA HIS A 26 11.18 18.35 2.04
C HIS A 26 12.29 17.62 2.78
N ARG A 27 13.37 18.31 3.17
CA ARG A 27 14.50 17.68 3.88
C ARG A 27 14.09 17.05 5.20
N HIS A 28 13.14 17.66 5.91
CA HIS A 28 12.62 17.22 7.21
C HIS A 28 11.84 15.90 7.12
N TYR A 29 11.33 15.54 5.94
CA TYR A 29 10.71 14.23 5.73
C TYR A 29 11.67 13.07 5.96
N ARG A 30 12.98 13.30 5.98
CA ARG A 30 13.95 12.27 6.38
C ARG A 30 13.73 11.80 7.80
N ASP A 31 13.45 12.71 8.73
CA ASP A 31 13.25 12.38 10.15
C ASP A 31 11.92 11.65 10.35
N TYR A 32 10.86 12.07 9.65
CA TYR A 32 9.61 11.31 9.63
C TYR A 32 9.79 9.92 9.03
N ALA A 33 10.55 9.80 7.94
CA ALA A 33 10.81 8.51 7.32
C ALA A 33 11.54 7.55 8.27
N GLU A 34 12.54 8.01 9.02
CA GLU A 34 13.19 7.16 10.04
C GLU A 34 12.20 6.73 11.13
N ARG A 35 11.37 7.65 11.64
CA ARG A 35 10.34 7.33 12.64
C ARG A 35 9.32 6.32 12.11
N MET A 36 8.85 6.49 10.87
CA MET A 36 7.92 5.57 10.21
C MET A 36 8.54 4.18 10.02
N LEU A 37 9.81 4.11 9.62
CA LEU A 37 10.53 2.84 9.49
C LEU A 37 10.71 2.16 10.85
N ALA A 38 11.02 2.92 11.91
CA ALA A 38 11.13 2.39 13.27
C ALA A 38 9.79 1.77 13.75
N VAL A 39 8.65 2.43 13.50
CA VAL A 39 7.32 1.90 13.83
C VAL A 39 7.07 0.50 13.27
N TYR A 40 7.54 0.22 12.04
CA TYR A 40 7.39 -1.09 11.41
C TYR A 40 8.47 -2.08 11.82
N ARG A 41 9.73 -1.62 12.00
CA ARG A 41 10.83 -2.47 12.48
C ARG A 41 10.53 -3.05 13.86
N ASP A 42 9.98 -2.23 14.75
CA ASP A 42 9.58 -2.63 16.11
C ASP A 42 8.11 -3.10 16.19
N GLY A 43 7.48 -3.28 15.03
CA GLY A 43 6.03 -3.44 14.91
C GLY A 43 5.51 -4.87 15.02
N ALA A 44 6.37 -5.88 15.18
CA ALA A 44 5.98 -7.28 15.15
C ALA A 44 4.88 -7.59 16.19
N GLY A 45 3.86 -8.33 15.78
CA GLY A 45 2.67 -8.63 16.59
C GLY A 45 1.62 -7.51 16.66
N ARG A 46 1.92 -6.29 16.21
CA ARG A 46 0.92 -5.20 16.15
C ARG A 46 0.01 -5.38 14.94
N ARG A 47 -1.27 -5.01 15.09
CA ARG A 47 -2.24 -5.05 13.99
C ARG A 47 -1.95 -3.94 12.98
N ARG A 48 -2.23 -4.21 11.70
CA ARG A 48 -2.03 -3.25 10.61
C ARG A 48 -2.66 -1.88 10.87
N ARG A 49 -3.90 -1.83 11.37
CA ARG A 49 -4.57 -0.57 11.71
C ARG A 49 -3.82 0.25 12.77
N ASP A 50 -3.18 -0.42 13.73
CA ASP A 50 -2.50 0.24 14.85
C ASP A 50 -1.13 0.77 14.41
N LEU A 51 -0.53 0.12 13.41
CA LEU A 51 0.63 0.65 12.69
C LEU A 51 0.24 1.90 11.88
N HIS A 52 -0.87 1.85 11.13
CA HIS A 52 -1.34 2.99 10.33
C HIS A 52 -1.63 4.22 11.20
N LYS A 53 -2.30 4.05 12.35
CA LYS A 53 -2.51 5.12 13.34
C LYS A 53 -1.21 5.70 13.88
N ALA A 54 -0.19 4.86 14.08
CA ALA A 54 1.12 5.34 14.52
C ALA A 54 1.81 6.17 13.43
N ILE A 55 1.66 5.80 12.15
CA ILE A 55 2.15 6.62 11.02
C ILE A 55 1.41 7.96 10.93
N GLU A 56 0.09 7.96 11.11
CA GLU A 56 -0.70 9.20 11.20
C GLU A 56 -0.19 10.10 12.33
N SER A 57 0.13 9.53 13.49
CA SER A 57 0.67 10.27 14.63
C SER A 57 2.07 10.83 14.36
N VAL A 58 2.91 10.12 13.59
CA VAL A 58 4.24 10.62 13.18
C VAL A 58 4.12 11.86 12.30
N LEU A 59 3.10 11.93 11.45
CA LEU A 59 2.88 13.02 10.49
C LEU A 59 1.86 14.06 10.99
N ALA A 60 1.35 13.94 12.22
CA ALA A 60 0.32 14.83 12.76
C ALA A 60 0.78 16.28 12.90
N GLU A 61 2.07 16.49 13.13
CA GLU A 61 2.69 17.81 13.26
C GLU A 61 3.15 18.40 11.91
N GLU A 62 3.04 17.63 10.82
CA GLU A 62 3.46 18.11 9.50
C GLU A 62 2.41 19.06 8.91
N PRO A 63 2.74 20.35 8.70
CA PRO A 63 1.80 21.31 8.16
C PRO A 63 1.32 20.90 6.77
N ASP A 64 0.01 21.03 6.53
CA ASP A 64 -0.62 20.78 5.23
C ASP A 64 -0.32 19.41 4.59
N CYS A 65 0.00 18.39 5.40
CA CYS A 65 0.25 17.04 4.88
C CYS A 65 -1.05 16.42 4.32
N PRO A 66 -1.15 16.13 3.01
CA PRO A 66 -2.36 15.55 2.44
C PRO A 66 -2.61 14.16 3.02
N VAL A 67 -3.87 13.83 3.35
CA VAL A 67 -4.26 12.49 3.85
C VAL A 67 -3.80 11.39 2.89
N ARG A 68 -3.86 11.64 1.58
CA ARG A 68 -3.38 10.71 0.55
C ARG A 68 -1.88 10.41 0.65
N ARG A 69 -1.07 11.35 1.15
CA ARG A 69 0.38 11.16 1.34
C ARG A 69 0.63 10.20 2.49
N ILE A 70 -0.11 10.34 3.58
CA ILE A 70 -0.08 9.41 4.73
C ILE A 70 -0.49 8.00 4.25
N GLN A 71 -1.61 7.89 3.55
CA GLN A 71 -2.09 6.62 2.99
C GLN A 71 -1.07 5.97 2.03
N ALA A 72 -0.40 6.78 1.22
CA ALA A 72 0.66 6.31 0.33
C ALA A 72 1.86 5.75 1.11
N PHE A 73 2.29 6.39 2.20
CA PHE A 73 3.35 5.85 3.06
C PHE A 73 2.93 4.55 3.74
N CYS A 74 1.74 4.49 4.36
CA CYS A 74 1.20 3.27 4.94
C CYS A 74 1.18 2.13 3.91
N LYS A 75 0.71 2.43 2.68
CA LYS A 75 0.67 1.44 1.60
C LYS A 75 2.05 0.92 1.20
N LEU A 76 3.05 1.79 1.12
CA LEU A 76 4.42 1.41 0.75
C LEU A 76 5.13 0.60 1.85
N LEU A 77 4.80 0.86 3.10
CA LEU A 77 5.29 0.07 4.24
C LEU A 77 4.59 -1.29 4.28
N ASP A 78 3.26 -1.33 4.12
CA ASP A 78 2.48 -2.57 4.00
C ASP A 78 2.99 -3.47 2.86
N ASP A 79 3.31 -2.88 1.70
CA ASP A 79 3.82 -3.61 0.52
C ASP A 79 5.22 -4.22 0.76
N ALA A 80 5.97 -3.68 1.72
CA ALA A 80 7.30 -4.16 2.11
C ALA A 80 7.28 -4.99 3.41
N ALA A 81 6.09 -5.27 3.94
CA ALA A 81 5.85 -6.00 5.17
C ALA A 81 5.28 -7.40 4.89
N VAL A 82 5.49 -8.31 5.83
CA VAL A 82 4.87 -9.63 5.85
C VAL A 82 3.89 -9.67 7.01
N TYR A 83 2.65 -10.06 6.72
CA TYR A 83 1.58 -10.15 7.70
C TYR A 83 1.14 -11.59 7.87
N ARG A 84 0.72 -11.92 9.09
CA ARG A 84 0.11 -13.21 9.38
C ARG A 84 -1.20 -13.33 8.60
N ALA A 85 -1.23 -14.24 7.65
CA ALA A 85 -2.42 -14.59 6.88
C ALA A 85 -3.18 -15.75 7.52
N ASP A 86 -4.47 -15.89 7.17
CA ASP A 86 -5.29 -17.04 7.55
C ASP A 86 -5.74 -17.83 6.30
N PRO A 87 -4.82 -18.50 5.59
CA PRO A 87 -5.17 -19.25 4.38
C PRO A 87 -6.06 -20.46 4.67
N ALA A 88 -6.06 -20.97 5.90
CA ALA A 88 -6.86 -22.12 6.32
C ALA A 88 -8.30 -21.75 6.72
N GLY A 89 -8.64 -20.45 6.77
CA GLY A 89 -9.98 -19.98 7.16
C GLY A 89 -10.33 -20.30 8.61
N LYS A 90 -9.35 -20.29 9.52
CA LYS A 90 -9.57 -20.54 10.96
C LYS A 90 -10.46 -19.46 11.58
N ALA A 91 -10.30 -18.20 11.18
CA ALA A 91 -11.08 -17.08 11.69
C ALA A 91 -12.57 -17.20 11.31
N SER A 92 -12.86 -17.61 10.08
CA SER A 92 -14.25 -17.80 9.63
C SER A 92 -14.91 -19.01 10.32
N GLN A 93 -14.18 -20.11 10.51
CA GLN A 93 -14.64 -21.27 11.28
C GLN A 93 -14.94 -20.88 12.74
N LEU A 94 -14.02 -20.14 13.38
CA LEU A 94 -14.20 -19.67 14.75
C LEU A 94 -15.41 -18.74 14.87
N ARG A 95 -15.64 -17.84 13.90
CA ARG A 95 -16.83 -16.98 13.87
C ARG A 95 -18.12 -17.80 13.82
N LEU A 96 -18.19 -18.80 12.95
CA LEU A 96 -19.36 -19.69 12.87
C LEU A 96 -19.60 -20.41 14.19
N GLU A 97 -18.56 -20.94 14.82
CA GLU A 97 -18.67 -21.65 16.09
C GLU A 97 -19.12 -20.73 17.23
N VAL A 98 -18.44 -19.59 17.42
CA VAL A 98 -18.75 -18.62 18.47
C VAL A 98 -20.15 -18.07 18.31
N PHE A 99 -20.54 -17.64 17.10
CA PHE A 99 -21.85 -17.04 16.87
C PHE A 99 -22.98 -18.08 16.92
N SER A 100 -22.75 -19.33 16.49
CA SER A 100 -23.76 -20.38 16.60
C SER A 100 -24.07 -20.73 18.06
N ARG A 101 -23.06 -20.70 18.94
CA ARG A 101 -23.24 -20.90 20.38
C ARG A 101 -23.88 -19.69 21.05
N ALA A 102 -23.39 -18.48 20.73
CA ALA A 102 -23.93 -17.23 21.27
C ALA A 102 -25.40 -16.99 20.86
N ALA A 103 -25.81 -17.46 19.67
CA ALA A 103 -27.20 -17.35 19.21
C ALA A 103 -28.21 -18.04 20.14
N ARG A 104 -27.80 -19.08 20.89
CA ARG A 104 -28.65 -19.76 21.88
C ARG A 104 -28.91 -18.92 23.13
N LEU A 105 -28.09 -17.89 23.33
CA LEU A 105 -28.15 -16.95 24.45
C LEU A 105 -28.69 -15.58 24.00
N HIS A 106 -29.32 -15.51 22.82
CA HIS A 106 -29.82 -14.24 22.28
C HIS A 106 -31.16 -13.84 22.94
N PRO A 107 -31.35 -12.57 23.32
CA PRO A 107 -30.42 -11.46 23.20
C PRO A 107 -29.42 -11.37 24.36
N LEU A 108 -28.19 -10.98 24.03
CA LEU A 108 -27.15 -10.68 25.01
C LEU A 108 -27.25 -9.21 25.44
N VAL A 109 -27.37 -8.99 26.74
CA VAL A 109 -27.47 -7.65 27.33
C VAL A 109 -26.33 -7.41 28.34
N GLN A 110 -25.99 -6.13 28.58
CA GLN A 110 -24.98 -5.79 29.58
C GLN A 110 -25.50 -6.04 31.01
N GLU A 111 -26.75 -5.64 31.25
CA GLU A 111 -27.49 -5.85 32.49
C GLU A 111 -28.77 -6.65 32.18
N PRO A 112 -28.91 -7.87 32.75
CA PRO A 112 -30.13 -8.66 32.59
C PRO A 112 -31.34 -8.02 33.25
N ASP A 113 -32.51 -8.21 32.65
CA ASP A 113 -33.79 -7.82 33.22
C ASP A 113 -34.80 -8.98 33.15
N ARG A 114 -36.10 -8.70 33.35
CA ARG A 114 -37.15 -9.73 33.33
C ARG A 114 -37.47 -10.27 31.92
N LEU A 115 -37.08 -9.56 30.88
CA LEU A 115 -37.32 -9.91 29.48
C LEU A 115 -36.07 -10.52 28.83
N PHE A 116 -34.88 -10.12 29.28
CA PHE A 116 -33.60 -10.52 28.72
C PHE A 116 -32.67 -11.06 29.81
N GLU A 117 -32.58 -12.37 29.90
CA GLU A 117 -31.93 -13.06 31.01
C GLU A 117 -30.42 -13.28 30.79
N HIS A 118 -29.92 -13.11 29.57
CA HIS A 118 -28.55 -13.49 29.20
C HIS A 118 -27.58 -12.30 29.25
N GLN A 119 -26.66 -12.34 30.22
CA GLN A 119 -25.60 -11.35 30.35
C GLN A 119 -24.45 -11.61 29.37
N GLU A 120 -24.04 -10.59 28.60
CA GLU A 120 -22.94 -10.66 27.63
C GLU A 120 -21.63 -11.16 28.26
N ALA A 121 -21.26 -10.62 29.44
CA ALA A 121 -20.03 -11.00 30.12
C ALA A 121 -20.00 -12.48 30.55
N ARG A 122 -21.16 -13.02 30.98
CA ARG A 122 -21.28 -14.44 31.33
C ARG A 122 -21.20 -15.32 30.09
N ALA A 123 -21.88 -14.96 29.02
CA ALA A 123 -21.80 -15.68 27.74
C ALA A 123 -20.36 -15.73 27.21
N LYS A 124 -19.62 -14.61 27.27
CA LYS A 124 -18.19 -14.55 26.90
C LYS A 124 -17.33 -15.48 27.77
N ALA A 125 -17.58 -15.52 29.08
CA ALA A 125 -16.85 -16.40 30.01
C ALA A 125 -17.15 -17.89 29.75
N GLU A 126 -18.41 -18.23 29.45
CA GLU A 126 -18.82 -19.59 29.08
C GLU A 126 -18.16 -20.03 27.77
N LEU A 127 -18.24 -19.21 26.72
CA LEU A 127 -17.59 -19.49 25.43
C LEU A 127 -16.07 -19.64 25.57
N ALA A 128 -15.43 -18.79 26.37
CA ALA A 128 -13.99 -18.88 26.65
C ALA A 128 -13.63 -20.21 27.32
N ARG A 129 -14.44 -20.67 28.29
CA ARG A 129 -14.26 -21.97 28.95
C ARG A 129 -14.45 -23.12 27.99
N GLU A 130 -15.50 -23.09 27.17
CA GLU A 130 -15.81 -24.18 26.24
C GLU A 130 -14.80 -24.31 25.09
N LEU A 131 -14.25 -23.19 24.63
CA LEU A 131 -13.22 -23.16 23.58
C LEU A 131 -11.79 -23.33 24.13
N GLY A 132 -11.64 -23.37 25.46
CA GLY A 132 -10.33 -23.50 26.12
C GLY A 132 -9.39 -22.32 25.86
N MET A 133 -9.93 -21.13 25.59
CA MET A 133 -9.16 -19.95 25.19
C MET A 133 -9.69 -18.69 25.90
N PRO A 134 -8.82 -17.79 26.42
CA PRO A 134 -9.26 -16.52 26.98
C PRO A 134 -10.05 -15.69 25.96
N TRP A 135 -11.11 -15.01 26.39
CA TRP A 135 -11.96 -14.23 25.49
C TRP A 135 -11.17 -13.20 24.66
N GLY A 136 -10.16 -12.53 25.23
CA GLY A 136 -9.34 -11.57 24.46
C GLY A 136 -8.56 -12.20 23.29
N GLN A 137 -8.16 -13.48 23.42
CA GLN A 137 -7.55 -14.22 22.31
C GLN A 137 -8.59 -14.62 21.27
N ILE A 138 -9.78 -15.07 21.72
CA ILE A 138 -10.92 -15.38 20.83
C ILE A 138 -11.28 -14.14 20.02
N GLU A 139 -11.49 -13.00 20.68
CA GLU A 139 -11.87 -11.73 20.05
C GLU A 139 -10.85 -11.28 19.00
N THR A 140 -9.56 -11.47 19.27
CA THR A 140 -8.49 -11.18 18.30
C THR A 140 -8.54 -12.16 17.12
N ALA A 141 -8.71 -13.45 17.39
CA ALA A 141 -8.70 -14.50 16.38
C ALA A 141 -9.92 -14.43 15.43
N LEU A 142 -11.09 -14.01 15.93
CA LEU A 142 -12.35 -13.91 15.16
C LEU A 142 -12.20 -13.13 13.84
N TYR A 143 -11.31 -12.13 13.83
CA TYR A 143 -11.14 -11.23 12.70
C TYR A 143 -9.69 -11.16 12.21
N SER A 144 -8.87 -12.16 12.54
CA SER A 144 -7.47 -12.22 12.09
C SER A 144 -7.31 -12.33 10.57
N ASP A 145 -8.37 -12.72 9.86
CA ASP A 145 -8.48 -12.73 8.39
C ASP A 145 -8.80 -11.36 7.79
N VAL A 146 -9.27 -10.40 8.58
CA VAL A 146 -9.55 -9.03 8.13
C VAL A 146 -8.24 -8.25 8.02
N ILE A 147 -7.97 -7.70 6.83
CA ILE A 147 -6.72 -6.98 6.48
C ILE A 147 -6.28 -5.97 7.56
N ALA A 148 -7.22 -5.19 8.12
CA ALA A 148 -6.92 -4.17 9.12
C ALA A 148 -6.46 -4.75 10.47
N PHE A 149 -6.79 -6.00 10.77
CA PHE A 149 -6.46 -6.67 12.03
C PHE A 149 -5.36 -7.72 11.89
N GLN A 150 -4.87 -7.97 10.67
CA GLN A 150 -3.70 -8.81 10.46
C GLN A 150 -2.51 -8.26 11.25
N GLU A 151 -1.85 -9.15 11.97
CA GLU A 151 -0.65 -8.82 12.74
C GLU A 151 0.58 -8.82 11.84
N LEU A 152 1.46 -7.84 12.05
CA LEU A 152 2.75 -7.79 11.37
C LEU A 152 3.61 -8.96 11.86
N GLU A 153 4.07 -9.79 10.94
CA GLU A 153 4.96 -10.91 11.23
C GLU A 153 6.43 -10.47 11.13
N SER A 154 6.78 -9.79 10.04
CA SER A 154 8.12 -9.23 9.87
C SER A 154 8.11 -8.06 8.90
N PHE A 155 9.14 -7.21 9.00
CA PHE A 155 9.33 -6.08 8.11
C PHE A 155 10.74 -6.09 7.51
N PRO A 156 10.95 -6.77 6.36
CA PRO A 156 12.18 -6.67 5.59
C PRO A 156 12.47 -5.23 5.15
N GLY A 157 11.42 -4.49 4.80
CA GLY A 157 11.42 -3.04 4.72
C GLY A 157 12.41 -2.43 3.71
N TYR A 158 12.77 -1.17 4.01
CA TYR A 158 13.73 -0.38 3.26
C TYR A 158 15.02 -0.23 4.07
N PRO A 159 16.20 -0.14 3.41
CA PRO A 159 17.47 -0.05 4.11
C PRO A 159 17.57 1.22 4.96
N ASP A 160 17.13 2.37 4.44
CA ASP A 160 17.19 3.67 5.10
C ASP A 160 16.04 4.59 4.67
N ALA A 161 15.89 5.74 5.36
CA ALA A 161 14.91 6.76 5.01
C ALA A 161 15.05 7.30 3.59
N ALA A 162 16.27 7.42 3.06
CA ALA A 162 16.48 7.98 1.72
C ALA A 162 15.94 7.03 0.64
N ALA A 163 16.16 5.72 0.79
CA ALA A 163 15.60 4.69 -0.07
C ALA A 163 14.07 4.65 0.01
N PHE A 164 13.51 4.81 1.22
CA PHE A 164 12.05 4.87 1.41
C PHE A 164 11.40 6.09 0.73
N LEU A 165 11.96 7.29 0.94
CA LEU A 165 11.47 8.51 0.29
C LEU A 165 11.67 8.49 -1.24
N SER A 166 12.79 7.93 -1.70
CA SER A 166 13.02 7.71 -3.13
C SER A 166 11.96 6.77 -3.71
N ARG A 167 11.66 5.67 -3.00
CA ARG A 167 10.60 4.74 -3.39
C ARG A 167 9.23 5.43 -3.49
N TYR A 168 8.91 6.33 -2.55
CA TYR A 168 7.69 7.14 -2.58
C TYR A 168 7.57 7.95 -3.87
N ASN A 169 8.61 8.72 -4.22
CA ASN A 169 8.63 9.53 -5.45
C ASN A 169 8.43 8.67 -6.70
N VAL A 170 9.11 7.52 -6.77
CA VAL A 170 8.93 6.57 -7.88
C VAL A 170 7.49 6.05 -7.90
N ALA A 171 6.91 5.75 -6.75
CA ALA A 171 5.54 5.22 -6.67
C ALA A 171 4.50 6.25 -7.12
N GLN A 172 4.66 7.53 -6.77
CA GLN A 172 3.77 8.59 -7.23
C GLN A 172 3.84 8.77 -8.75
N LEU A 173 5.05 8.76 -9.32
CA LEU A 173 5.22 8.82 -10.77
C LEU A 173 4.62 7.58 -11.46
N GLN A 174 4.84 6.38 -10.91
CA GLN A 174 4.22 5.14 -11.40
C GLN A 174 2.68 5.24 -11.44
N ALA A 175 2.07 5.77 -10.38
CA ALA A 175 0.62 5.90 -10.27
C ALA A 175 0.06 6.93 -11.25
N ALA A 176 0.74 8.06 -11.45
CA ALA A 176 0.35 9.07 -12.43
C ALA A 176 0.35 8.52 -13.87
N LEU A 177 1.29 7.61 -14.18
CA LEU A 177 1.39 7.00 -15.50
C LEU A 177 0.26 6.03 -15.84
N TYR A 178 -0.54 5.57 -14.86
CA TYR A 178 -1.69 4.71 -15.15
C TYR A 178 -2.74 5.39 -16.04
N ARG A 179 -2.80 6.72 -16.04
CA ARG A 179 -3.71 7.52 -16.87
C ARG A 179 -3.04 8.15 -18.09
N ALA A 180 -1.78 7.82 -18.37
CA ALA A 180 -1.09 8.38 -19.52
C ALA A 180 -1.62 7.77 -20.84
N GLU A 181 -1.90 8.62 -21.82
CA GLU A 181 -2.25 8.17 -23.19
C GLU A 181 -1.01 7.80 -23.99
N ARG A 182 0.08 8.56 -23.82
CA ARG A 182 1.36 8.34 -24.49
C ARG A 182 2.48 8.77 -23.56
N VAL A 183 3.62 8.10 -23.65
CA VAL A 183 4.82 8.49 -22.92
C VAL A 183 5.98 8.56 -23.90
N ALA A 184 6.63 9.71 -23.97
CA ALA A 184 7.80 9.91 -24.81
C ALA A 184 9.07 9.98 -23.96
N VAL A 185 10.08 9.19 -24.32
CA VAL A 185 11.41 9.18 -23.68
C VAL A 185 12.45 9.54 -24.74
N THR A 186 13.38 10.45 -24.43
CA THR A 186 14.44 10.85 -25.37
C THR A 186 15.77 10.28 -24.92
N ALA A 187 16.19 9.17 -25.50
CA ALA A 187 17.46 8.52 -25.17
C ALA A 187 18.63 9.13 -25.95
N THR A 188 19.72 9.44 -25.24
CA THR A 188 21.01 9.89 -25.80
C THR A 188 22.16 8.90 -25.59
N ARG A 189 22.02 7.99 -24.62
CA ARG A 189 23.02 6.95 -24.34
C ARG A 189 22.39 5.56 -24.33
N ASP A 190 21.75 5.18 -23.22
CA ASP A 190 21.36 3.79 -22.91
C ASP A 190 20.16 3.25 -23.72
N LEU A 191 20.02 3.62 -24.99
CA LEU A 191 18.93 3.19 -25.88
C LEU A 191 18.70 1.68 -25.84
N LYS A 192 19.77 0.88 -26.00
CA LYS A 192 19.66 -0.60 -26.03
C LYS A 192 19.07 -1.13 -24.72
N THR A 193 19.50 -0.58 -23.58
CA THR A 193 19.02 -0.97 -22.26
C THR A 193 17.56 -0.57 -22.06
N ILE A 194 17.21 0.67 -22.43
CA ILE A 194 15.84 1.18 -22.36
C ILE A 194 14.89 0.31 -23.20
N VAL A 195 15.25 0.02 -24.45
CA VAL A 195 14.45 -0.83 -25.35
C VAL A 195 14.36 -2.26 -24.82
N ARG A 196 15.44 -2.81 -24.25
CA ARG A 196 15.41 -4.15 -23.62
C ARG A 196 14.38 -4.22 -22.51
N TYR A 197 14.38 -3.24 -21.59
CA TYR A 197 13.41 -3.22 -20.49
C TYR A 197 11.99 -2.94 -20.97
N ALA A 198 11.81 -2.08 -21.97
CA ALA A 198 10.50 -1.88 -22.60
C ALA A 198 9.94 -3.17 -23.21
N LYS A 199 10.78 -3.95 -23.91
CA LYS A 199 10.40 -5.26 -24.46
C LYS A 199 10.08 -6.28 -23.36
N LEU A 200 10.87 -6.33 -22.29
CA LEU A 200 10.58 -7.19 -21.13
C LEU A 200 9.24 -6.82 -20.46
N ALA A 201 8.93 -5.54 -20.39
CA ALA A 201 7.65 -5.02 -19.91
C ALA A 201 6.52 -5.17 -20.95
N ARG A 202 6.79 -5.70 -22.15
CA ARG A 202 5.82 -5.90 -23.24
C ARG A 202 5.11 -4.61 -23.66
N LEU A 203 5.86 -3.51 -23.73
CA LEU A 203 5.34 -2.20 -24.13
C LEU A 203 5.36 -2.04 -25.66
N LEU A 204 4.25 -1.52 -26.20
CA LEU A 204 4.19 -1.08 -27.59
C LEU A 204 4.92 0.24 -27.71
N HIS A 205 5.83 0.33 -28.68
CA HIS A 205 6.67 1.52 -28.84
C HIS A 205 7.08 1.73 -30.29
N GLU A 206 7.21 3.01 -30.64
CA GLU A 206 7.79 3.49 -31.88
C GLU A 206 9.12 4.19 -31.54
N ILE A 207 10.12 4.04 -32.40
CA ILE A 207 11.45 4.62 -32.19
C ILE A 207 11.81 5.45 -33.42
N GLU A 208 12.07 6.73 -33.19
CA GLU A 208 12.52 7.66 -34.22
C GLU A 208 13.90 8.21 -33.88
N ARG A 209 14.78 8.25 -34.87
CA ARG A 209 16.07 8.95 -34.72
C ARG A 209 15.86 10.43 -34.94
N VAL A 210 16.06 11.23 -33.90
CA VAL A 210 15.85 12.69 -33.91
C VAL A 210 17.16 13.48 -33.95
N GLY A 211 18.31 12.80 -33.98
CA GLY A 211 19.63 13.42 -34.15
C GLY A 211 20.79 12.42 -34.03
N PRO A 212 22.04 12.91 -34.09
CA PRO A 212 23.23 12.09 -33.80
C PRO A 212 23.15 11.51 -32.39
N SER A 213 23.13 10.17 -32.29
CA SER A 213 22.99 9.44 -31.02
C SER A 213 21.79 9.85 -30.17
N ARG A 214 20.73 10.44 -30.76
CA ARG A 214 19.51 10.86 -30.05
C ARG A 214 18.29 10.20 -30.67
N TYR A 215 17.54 9.49 -29.83
CA TYR A 215 16.39 8.68 -30.24
C TYR A 215 15.19 9.03 -29.37
N ARG A 216 14.04 9.28 -30.01
CA ARG A 216 12.77 9.44 -29.35
C ARG A 216 12.03 8.11 -29.38
N ILE A 217 11.65 7.62 -28.21
CA ILE A 217 10.86 6.40 -28.04
C ILE A 217 9.48 6.84 -27.56
N VAL A 218 8.45 6.57 -28.35
CA VAL A 218 7.06 6.86 -27.99
C VAL A 218 6.39 5.56 -27.61
N PHE A 219 6.02 5.43 -26.35
CA PHE A 219 5.24 4.33 -25.84
C PHE A 219 3.76 4.66 -25.94
N SER A 220 2.97 3.74 -26.50
CA SER A 220 1.51 3.77 -26.32
C SER A 220 1.24 3.66 -24.82
N GLY A 221 0.41 4.54 -24.27
CA GLY A 221 0.06 4.55 -22.85
C GLY A 221 -1.17 3.68 -22.55
N PRO A 222 -1.43 3.36 -21.27
CA PRO A 222 -2.55 2.49 -20.87
C PRO A 222 -3.94 3.00 -21.30
N ALA A 223 -4.09 4.31 -21.47
CA ALA A 223 -5.33 4.95 -21.92
C ALA A 223 -5.50 4.97 -23.46
N SER A 224 -4.49 4.57 -24.24
CA SER A 224 -4.54 4.58 -25.72
C SER A 224 -5.10 3.31 -26.37
N VAL A 225 -5.09 2.19 -25.65
CA VAL A 225 -5.62 0.92 -26.19
C VAL A 225 -7.14 0.98 -26.09
N LEU A 226 -7.84 0.57 -27.16
CA LEU A 226 -9.31 0.52 -27.33
C LEU A 226 -10.10 -0.16 -26.17
N ARG A 227 -9.41 -0.67 -25.16
CA ARG A 227 -9.91 -1.05 -23.84
C ARG A 227 -8.87 -0.61 -22.79
N GLU A 228 -9.27 0.24 -21.85
CA GLU A 228 -8.50 0.57 -20.64
C GLU A 228 -8.10 -0.73 -19.92
N THR A 229 -6.90 -1.24 -20.20
CA THR A 229 -6.43 -2.47 -19.56
C THR A 229 -5.51 -2.07 -18.41
N ARG A 230 -6.01 -2.20 -17.18
CA ARG A 230 -5.20 -2.08 -15.94
C ARG A 230 -3.87 -2.84 -16.04
N ARG A 231 -3.84 -3.97 -16.78
CA ARG A 231 -2.63 -4.78 -17.05
C ARG A 231 -1.53 -4.00 -17.78
N TYR A 232 -1.88 -3.18 -18.77
CA TYR A 232 -0.90 -2.40 -19.53
C TYR A 232 -0.32 -1.26 -18.68
N GLY A 233 -1.13 -0.62 -17.83
CA GLY A 233 -0.67 0.35 -16.83
C GLY A 233 0.33 -0.22 -15.84
N VAL A 234 0.07 -1.42 -15.31
CA VAL A 234 1.00 -2.11 -14.41
C VAL A 234 2.33 -2.44 -15.13
N ASN A 235 2.28 -2.88 -16.38
CA ASN A 235 3.49 -3.13 -17.17
C ASN A 235 4.31 -1.86 -17.39
N PHE A 236 3.65 -0.72 -17.66
CA PHE A 236 4.33 0.56 -17.81
C PHE A 236 4.96 1.03 -16.50
N ALA A 237 4.24 0.92 -15.38
CA ALA A 237 4.80 1.22 -14.06
C ALA A 237 6.01 0.35 -13.72
N ARG A 238 6.05 -0.91 -14.16
CA ARG A 238 7.21 -1.82 -13.99
C ARG A 238 8.44 -1.42 -14.81
N PHE A 239 8.24 -0.75 -15.95
CA PHE A 239 9.35 -0.26 -16.78
C PHE A 239 10.07 0.94 -16.14
N LEU A 240 9.35 1.80 -15.43
CA LEU A 240 9.88 3.06 -14.92
C LEU A 240 11.13 2.92 -14.02
N PRO A 241 11.20 2.02 -13.02
CA PRO A 241 12.42 1.86 -12.23
C PRO A 241 13.66 1.53 -13.07
N ALA A 242 13.49 0.73 -14.14
CA ALA A 242 14.58 0.39 -15.04
C ALA A 242 14.99 1.59 -15.92
N LEU A 243 14.02 2.42 -16.35
CA LEU A 243 14.31 3.69 -17.01
C LEU A 243 15.11 4.61 -16.09
N LEU A 244 14.69 4.78 -14.83
CA LEU A 244 15.37 5.64 -13.85
C LEU A 244 16.83 5.23 -13.59
N ALA A 245 17.16 3.94 -13.75
CA ALA A 245 18.53 3.43 -13.63
C ALA A 245 19.39 3.66 -14.88
N CYS A 246 18.79 4.00 -16.02
CA CYS A 246 19.51 4.31 -17.26
C CYS A 246 20.14 5.72 -17.21
N LYS A 247 21.13 5.96 -18.06
CA LYS A 247 21.80 7.26 -18.21
C LYS A 247 21.39 7.96 -19.50
N GLY A 248 21.25 9.28 -19.43
CA GLY A 248 21.02 10.13 -20.60
C GLY A 248 19.69 9.84 -21.30
N TRP A 249 18.59 9.93 -20.56
CA TRP A 249 17.21 9.82 -21.04
C TRP A 249 16.38 11.02 -20.57
#